data_AF-A0A162P3N2-F1
#
_entry.id   AF-A0A162P3N2-F1
#
_cell.length_a   1.000
_cell.length_b   1.000
_cell.length_c   1.000
_cell.angle_alpha   90.00
_cell.angle_beta   90.00
_cell.angle_gamma   90.00
#
_symmetry.space_group_name_H-M   'P 1'
#
loop_
_entity.id
_entity.type
_entity.pdbx_description
1 polymer ?
#
loop_
_entity_poly.entity_id
_entity_poly.type
_entity_poly.pdbx_seq_one_letter_code
_entity_poly.pdbx_strand_id
1 'polypeptide(L)'
;MSYYGKSLYLDFNTLPNVDRRFSLGRILARGTSATIYHGVDREAGDRMVAVKVLKNLAENVEFIEEEYRIFKNLSRHGNFPTFYGGFLNKFDKADKDELWLVMEQCEGSSLGDLLYNMGLKSRKLSEPLIGYIVRELLNALSYLHMNHIIHRDVKASNVLLTLDGGVKLSDFGFARHLKHTMSRRSTSIGSPHWMAPEVITSSPNAPGTLEPLDDDEVRKGYDHHCDVWSLGNNA
;
A
#
# COMPACT_ATOMS: atom_id res chain seq x y z
N MET A 1 3.82 21.33 -13.44
CA MET A 1 2.46 21.83 -13.07
C MET A 1 2.35 21.85 -11.56
N SER A 2 1.64 22.82 -10.98
CA SER A 2 1.42 22.90 -9.52
C SER A 2 0.48 21.79 -9.03
N TYR A 3 0.77 21.18 -7.88
CA TYR A 3 -0.11 20.23 -7.18
C TYR A 3 -1.05 20.92 -6.17
N TYR A 4 -0.83 22.20 -5.89
CA TYR A 4 -1.67 22.99 -4.99
C TYR A 4 -3.10 23.10 -5.53
N GLY A 5 -4.09 22.91 -4.65
CA GLY A 5 -5.52 22.99 -4.99
C GLY A 5 -6.06 21.81 -5.79
N LYS A 6 -5.24 20.78 -6.10
CA LYS A 6 -5.69 19.55 -6.77
C LYS A 6 -6.20 18.48 -5.81
N SER A 7 -5.79 18.52 -4.55
CA SER A 7 -6.19 17.57 -3.52
C SER A 7 -7.49 18.01 -2.85
N LEU A 8 -8.34 17.03 -2.50
CA LEU A 8 -9.62 17.29 -1.83
C LEU A 8 -9.50 17.23 -0.29
N TYR A 9 -8.49 16.53 0.22
CA TYR A 9 -8.38 16.12 1.62
C TYR A 9 -6.95 16.27 2.19
N LEU A 10 -5.93 16.41 1.35
CA LEU A 10 -4.54 16.67 1.76
C LEU A 10 -4.14 18.10 1.40
N ASP A 11 -4.11 18.99 2.39
CA ASP A 11 -3.53 20.31 2.20
C ASP A 11 -2.01 20.26 2.33
N PHE A 12 -1.33 20.18 1.18
CA PHE A 12 0.13 20.19 1.10
C PHE A 12 0.78 21.42 1.72
N ASN A 13 0.07 22.56 1.88
CA ASN A 13 0.63 23.75 2.52
C ASN A 13 0.79 23.60 4.03
N THR A 14 0.01 22.70 4.64
CA THR A 14 0.04 22.44 6.08
C THR A 14 1.11 21.44 6.48
N LEU A 15 1.72 20.77 5.51
CA LEU A 15 2.75 19.77 5.78
C LEU A 15 4.06 20.44 6.21
N PRO A 16 4.68 19.97 7.31
CA PRO A 16 5.99 20.44 7.72
C PRO A 16 7.06 20.14 6.66
N ASN A 17 8.10 20.97 6.61
CA ASN A 17 9.26 20.70 5.77
C ASN A 17 10.09 19.55 6.37
N VAL A 18 10.78 18.79 5.51
CA VAL A 18 11.74 17.76 5.93
C VAL A 18 12.98 18.36 6.60
N ASP A 19 13.40 19.57 6.19
CA ASP A 19 14.58 20.33 6.65
C ASP A 19 15.75 19.43 7.08
N ARG A 20 16.24 19.58 8.33
CA ARG A 20 17.32 18.79 8.92
C ARG A 20 16.81 17.68 9.83
N ARG A 21 15.49 17.49 9.91
CA ARG A 21 14.88 16.51 10.82
C ARG A 21 15.23 15.09 10.43
N PHE A 22 15.21 14.78 9.14
CA PHE A 22 15.44 13.43 8.64
C PHE A 22 16.76 13.32 7.89
N SER A 23 17.58 12.34 8.25
CA SER A 23 18.72 11.93 7.42
C SER A 23 18.42 10.63 6.70
N LEU A 24 18.41 10.68 5.37
CA LEU A 24 18.25 9.49 4.53
C LEU A 24 19.55 8.68 4.43
N GLY A 25 19.42 7.37 4.48
CA GLY A 25 20.50 6.41 4.29
C GLY A 25 20.30 5.56 3.04
N ARG A 26 20.58 4.26 3.17
CA ARG A 26 20.43 3.29 2.06
C ARG A 26 18.98 3.18 1.59
N ILE A 27 18.82 2.75 0.35
CA ILE A 27 17.51 2.40 -0.22
C ILE A 27 17.09 1.04 0.30
N LEU A 28 15.85 0.94 0.76
CA LEU A 28 15.22 -0.30 1.19
C LEU A 28 14.44 -0.95 0.04
N ALA A 29 13.72 -0.14 -0.75
CA ALA A 29 12.98 -0.63 -1.90
C ALA A 29 12.83 0.45 -2.99
N ARG A 30 12.71 0.02 -4.25
CA ARG A 30 12.39 0.89 -5.39
C ARG A 30 11.10 0.41 -6.03
N GLY A 31 10.11 1.29 -6.11
CA GLY A 31 8.89 1.08 -6.88
C GLY A 31 8.81 2.06 -8.05
N THR A 32 7.77 1.90 -8.87
CA THR A 32 7.51 2.77 -10.03
C THR A 32 7.23 4.22 -9.62
N SER A 33 6.44 4.40 -8.55
CA SER A 33 5.96 5.72 -8.13
C SER A 33 6.60 6.23 -6.84
N ALA A 34 7.44 5.41 -6.19
CA ALA A 34 8.07 5.74 -4.92
C ALA A 34 9.42 5.05 -4.74
N THR A 35 10.31 5.66 -3.97
CA THR A 35 11.50 4.98 -3.44
C THR A 35 11.45 5.02 -1.92
N ILE A 36 11.69 3.88 -1.28
CA ILE A 36 11.69 3.75 0.17
C ILE A 36 13.14 3.76 0.65
N TYR A 37 13.43 4.67 1.55
CA TYR A 37 14.74 4.84 2.16
C TYR A 37 14.70 4.45 3.63
N HIS A 38 15.84 3.95 4.08
CA HIS A 38 16.21 3.99 5.47
C HIS A 38 16.37 5.45 5.89
N GLY A 39 15.88 5.82 7.06
CA GLY A 39 16.00 7.16 7.60
C GLY A 39 16.25 7.17 9.10
N VAL A 40 16.72 8.31 9.59
CA VAL A 40 16.85 8.61 11.01
C VAL A 40 16.12 9.93 11.29
N ASP A 41 15.16 9.90 12.20
CA ASP A 41 14.48 11.10 12.72
C ASP A 41 15.32 11.68 13.88
N ARG A 42 16.06 12.75 13.57
CA ARG A 42 16.99 13.45 14.48
C ARG A 42 16.28 14.14 15.63
N GLU A 43 15.02 14.53 15.44
CA GLU A 43 14.23 15.21 16.49
C GLU A 43 13.50 14.22 17.40
N ALA A 44 13.38 12.96 16.97
CA ALA A 44 12.76 11.89 17.76
C ALA A 44 13.80 10.95 18.42
N GLY A 45 14.94 11.51 18.84
CA GLY A 45 15.99 10.76 19.53
C GLY A 45 16.72 9.77 18.62
N ASP A 46 17.06 10.20 17.40
CA ASP A 46 17.69 9.37 16.36
C ASP A 46 16.89 8.07 16.07
N ARG A 47 15.56 8.16 16.08
CA ARG A 47 14.68 7.02 15.78
C ARG A 47 14.89 6.56 14.33
N MET A 48 15.03 5.25 14.16
CA MET A 48 15.07 4.63 12.84
C MET A 48 13.68 4.64 12.20
N VAL A 49 13.59 5.08 10.95
CA VAL A 49 12.32 5.24 10.21
C VAL A 49 12.46 4.75 8.77
N ALA A 50 11.35 4.30 8.19
CA ALA A 50 11.24 4.11 6.76
C ALA A 50 10.64 5.38 6.15
N VAL A 51 11.27 5.90 5.09
CA VAL A 51 10.84 7.11 4.40
C VAL A 51 10.45 6.75 2.97
N LYS A 52 9.14 6.75 2.68
CA LYS A 52 8.63 6.59 1.31
C LYS A 52 8.61 7.96 0.64
N VAL A 53 9.52 8.15 -0.32
CA VAL A 53 9.65 9.39 -1.10
C VAL A 53 8.83 9.27 -2.38
N LEU A 54 7.79 10.09 -2.48
CA LEU A 54 6.85 10.19 -3.59
C LEU A 54 7.22 11.40 -4.46
N LYS A 55 7.24 11.19 -5.78
CA LYS A 55 7.59 12.20 -6.79
C LYS A 55 6.40 12.48 -7.70
N ASN A 56 6.53 13.48 -8.59
CA ASN A 56 5.51 13.83 -9.58
C ASN A 56 4.12 14.06 -8.92
N LEU A 57 4.11 14.84 -7.83
CA LEU A 57 2.93 15.00 -6.96
C LEU A 57 1.68 15.45 -7.73
N ALA A 58 1.86 16.34 -8.70
CA ALA A 58 0.75 16.92 -9.46
C ALA A 58 0.04 15.93 -10.39
N GLU A 59 0.68 14.82 -10.72
CA GLU A 59 0.15 13.74 -11.57
C GLU A 59 -0.45 12.61 -10.75
N ASN A 60 0.02 12.43 -9.51
CA ASN A 60 -0.32 11.29 -8.65
C ASN A 60 -1.16 11.68 -7.42
N VAL A 61 -1.70 12.92 -7.38
CA VAL A 61 -2.34 13.50 -6.20
C VAL A 61 -3.42 12.61 -5.58
N GLU A 62 -4.29 12.00 -6.38
CA GLU A 62 -5.37 11.14 -5.88
C GLU A 62 -4.85 9.87 -5.18
N PHE A 63 -3.79 9.25 -5.70
CA PHE A 63 -3.18 8.06 -5.10
C PHE A 63 -2.45 8.43 -3.81
N ILE A 64 -1.70 9.54 -3.85
CA ILE A 64 -0.91 10.04 -2.73
C ILE A 64 -1.80 10.42 -1.55
N GLU A 65 -2.86 11.18 -1.83
CA GLU A 65 -3.82 11.65 -0.84
C GLU A 65 -4.53 10.49 -0.14
N GLU A 66 -4.94 9.49 -0.91
CA GLU A 66 -5.59 8.30 -0.36
C GLU A 66 -4.64 7.51 0.54
N GLU A 67 -3.42 7.23 0.07
CA GLU A 67 -2.41 6.54 0.85
C GLU A 67 -2.10 7.28 2.17
N TYR A 68 -1.93 8.61 2.10
CA TYR A 68 -1.73 9.44 3.28
C TYR A 68 -2.90 9.35 4.27
N ARG A 69 -4.15 9.38 3.78
CA ARG A 69 -5.35 9.27 4.63
C ARG A 69 -5.42 7.92 5.33
N ILE A 70 -5.13 6.83 4.61
CA ILE A 70 -5.13 5.48 5.19
C ILE A 70 -4.11 5.39 6.31
N PHE A 71 -2.86 5.82 6.08
CA PHE A 71 -1.85 5.84 7.13
C PHE A 71 -2.25 6.73 8.31
N LYS A 72 -2.70 7.97 8.06
CA LYS A 72 -3.08 8.91 9.11
C LYS A 72 -4.19 8.37 10.01
N ASN A 73 -5.17 7.68 9.45
CA ASN A 73 -6.35 7.25 10.19
C ASN A 73 -6.22 5.84 10.78
N LEU A 74 -5.52 4.94 10.10
CA LEU A 74 -5.57 3.50 10.41
C LEU A 74 -4.26 2.92 10.96
N SER A 75 -3.13 3.62 10.84
CA SER A 75 -1.80 3.09 11.24
C SER A 75 -1.62 2.76 12.73
N ARG A 76 -2.60 3.07 13.58
CA ARG A 76 -2.60 2.65 14.99
C ARG A 76 -2.86 1.16 15.18
N HIS A 77 -3.33 0.47 14.15
CA HIS A 77 -3.51 -0.97 14.19
C HIS A 77 -2.15 -1.69 14.22
N GLY A 78 -1.99 -2.68 15.10
CA GLY A 78 -0.71 -3.36 15.33
C GLY A 78 -0.11 -4.03 14.09
N ASN A 79 -0.96 -4.48 13.16
CA ASN A 79 -0.55 -5.09 11.91
C ASN A 79 -0.33 -4.09 10.76
N PHE A 80 -0.16 -2.79 11.04
CA PHE A 80 0.35 -1.81 10.09
C PHE A 80 1.64 -1.16 10.61
N PRO A 81 2.51 -0.64 9.73
CA PRO A 81 3.59 0.24 10.14
C PRO A 81 3.02 1.51 10.78
N THR A 82 3.52 1.84 11.97
CA THR A 82 3.15 3.08 12.66
C THR A 82 3.48 4.29 11.79
N PHE A 83 2.51 5.18 11.55
CA PHE A 83 2.75 6.38 10.77
C PHE A 83 3.23 7.54 11.66
N TYR A 84 4.34 8.17 11.29
CA TYR A 84 4.90 9.30 12.02
C TYR A 84 4.59 10.66 11.38
N GLY A 85 4.18 10.68 10.11
CA GLY A 85 3.67 11.88 9.45
C GLY A 85 4.05 11.99 7.97
N GLY A 86 3.42 12.95 7.31
CA GLY A 86 3.78 13.40 5.97
C GLY A 86 4.59 14.70 6.05
N PHE A 87 5.65 14.79 5.26
CA PHE A 87 6.54 15.94 5.23
C PHE A 87 6.81 16.33 3.78
N LEU A 88 6.87 17.62 3.51
CA LEU A 88 7.07 18.14 2.16
C LEU A 88 8.52 18.60 1.98
N ASN A 89 9.25 17.96 1.07
CA ASN A 89 10.58 18.40 0.67
C ASN A 89 10.45 19.33 -0.54
N LYS A 90 10.60 20.64 -0.30
CA LYS A 90 10.45 21.66 -1.33
C LYS A 90 11.77 21.91 -2.06
N PHE A 91 11.70 22.03 -3.38
CA PHE A 91 12.82 22.40 -4.24
C PHE A 91 12.54 23.73 -4.95
N ASP A 92 13.56 24.28 -5.64
CA ASP A 92 13.43 25.54 -6.39
C ASP A 92 12.30 25.51 -7.44
N LYS A 93 12.00 24.32 -7.96
CA LYS A 93 10.91 24.11 -8.91
C LYS A 93 9.88 23.17 -8.29
N ALA A 94 8.63 23.62 -8.22
CA ALA A 94 7.53 22.89 -7.59
C ALA A 94 7.21 21.52 -8.23
N ASP A 95 7.61 21.29 -9.48
CA ASP A 95 7.47 19.98 -10.15
C ASP A 95 8.47 18.94 -9.62
N LYS A 96 9.51 19.37 -8.91
CA LYS A 96 10.49 18.52 -8.24
C LYS A 96 10.19 18.26 -6.77
N ASP A 97 9.19 18.93 -6.20
CA ASP A 97 8.79 18.72 -4.82
C ASP A 97 8.48 17.24 -4.56
N GLU A 98 8.89 16.78 -3.39
CA GLU A 98 8.69 15.40 -2.96
C GLU A 98 7.84 15.36 -1.70
N LEU A 99 6.91 14.40 -1.64
CA LEU A 99 6.21 14.08 -0.40
C LEU A 99 6.90 12.90 0.26
N TRP A 100 7.29 13.07 1.52
CA TRP A 100 7.90 12.04 2.35
C TRP A 100 6.87 11.51 3.32
N LEU A 101 6.48 10.24 3.17
CA LEU A 101 5.69 9.53 4.17
C LEU A 101 6.64 8.81 5.11
N VAL A 102 6.68 9.25 6.36
CA VAL A 102 7.59 8.72 7.39
C VAL A 102 6.83 7.75 8.28
N MET A 103 7.35 6.53 8.38
CA MET A 103 6.70 5.43 9.10
C MET A 103 7.72 4.55 9.82
N GLU A 104 7.21 3.65 10.65
CA GLU A 104 7.97 2.60 11.32
C GLU A 104 8.82 1.82 10.31
N GLN A 105 10.10 1.64 10.64
CA GLN A 105 10.97 0.75 9.88
C GLN A 105 10.85 -0.68 10.43
N CYS A 106 10.28 -1.58 9.63
CA CYS A 106 10.27 -3.00 9.95
C CYS A 106 11.61 -3.64 9.56
N GLU A 107 12.41 -4.07 10.53
CA GLU A 107 13.80 -4.48 10.30
C GLU A 107 13.95 -5.93 9.81
N GLY A 108 12.90 -6.74 9.91
CA GLY A 108 12.84 -8.13 9.47
C GLY A 108 12.66 -8.32 7.95
N SER A 109 12.76 -7.25 7.15
CA SER A 109 12.52 -7.21 5.70
C SER A 109 11.09 -7.62 5.30
N SER A 110 10.84 -7.80 4.00
CA SER A 110 9.54 -8.31 3.55
C SER A 110 9.46 -9.84 3.64
N LEU A 111 8.26 -10.37 3.75
CA LEU A 111 8.00 -11.80 3.62
C LEU A 111 8.45 -12.32 2.25
N GLY A 112 8.33 -11.50 1.20
CA GLY A 112 8.84 -11.83 -0.14
C GLY A 112 10.35 -12.09 -0.13
N ASP A 113 11.12 -11.22 0.51
CA ASP A 113 12.58 -11.38 0.65
C ASP A 113 12.92 -12.63 1.48
N LEU A 114 12.18 -12.87 2.56
CA LEU A 114 12.35 -14.06 3.39
C LEU A 114 12.11 -15.35 2.56
N LEU A 115 10.99 -15.43 1.85
CA LEU A 115 10.61 -16.57 1.03
C LEU A 115 11.64 -16.82 -0.08
N TYR A 116 12.09 -15.76 -0.76
CA TYR A 116 13.15 -15.85 -1.77
C TYR A 116 14.43 -16.45 -1.19
N ASN A 117 14.91 -15.91 -0.06
CA ASN A 117 16.13 -16.38 0.61
C ASN A 117 16.02 -17.81 1.15
N MET A 118 14.83 -18.24 1.57
CA MET A 118 14.58 -19.62 1.97
C MET A 118 14.57 -20.58 0.79
N GLY A 119 13.98 -20.16 -0.34
CA GLY A 119 14.01 -20.92 -1.60
C GLY A 119 15.42 -21.19 -2.09
N LEU A 120 16.31 -20.19 -2.03
CA LEU A 120 17.73 -20.35 -2.35
C LEU A 120 18.45 -21.39 -1.47
N LYS A 121 17.92 -21.66 -0.27
CA LYS A 121 18.46 -22.62 0.68
C LYS A 121 17.66 -23.93 0.71
N SER A 122 16.74 -24.14 -0.23
CA SER A 122 15.82 -25.28 -0.27
C SER A 122 15.05 -25.50 1.03
N ARG A 123 14.72 -24.40 1.74
CA ARG A 123 13.93 -24.41 2.98
C ARG A 123 12.51 -23.93 2.70
N LYS A 124 11.57 -24.40 3.52
CA LYS A 124 10.17 -23.95 3.50
C LYS A 124 9.79 -23.43 4.88
N LEU A 125 8.82 -22.51 4.91
CA LEU A 125 8.18 -22.12 6.17
C LEU A 125 7.43 -23.33 6.74
N SER A 126 7.46 -23.48 8.06
CA SER A 126 6.65 -24.48 8.75
C SER A 126 5.19 -24.05 8.79
N GLU A 127 4.25 -24.98 8.71
CA GLU A 127 2.80 -24.69 8.77
C GLU A 127 2.38 -23.81 9.97
N PRO A 128 2.91 -23.98 11.20
CA PRO A 128 2.55 -23.08 12.31
C PRO A 128 2.94 -21.62 12.06
N LEU A 129 4.06 -21.37 11.38
CA LEU A 129 4.52 -20.03 11.05
C LEU A 129 3.70 -19.42 9.91
N ILE A 130 3.33 -20.24 8.91
CA ILE A 130 2.40 -19.83 7.86
C ILE A 130 1.06 -19.42 8.49
N GLY A 131 0.51 -20.26 9.37
CA GLY A 131 -0.73 -19.98 10.08
C GLY A 131 -0.68 -18.70 10.92
N TYR A 132 0.45 -18.44 11.59
CA TYR A 132 0.68 -17.18 12.30
C TYR A 132 0.62 -15.98 11.36
N ILE A 133 1.39 -15.98 10.26
CA ILE A 133 1.44 -14.87 9.30
C ILE A 133 0.06 -14.63 8.68
N VAL A 134 -0.62 -15.69 8.25
CA VAL A 134 -1.96 -15.62 7.65
C VAL A 134 -2.96 -14.99 8.63
N ARG A 135 -2.94 -15.40 9.91
CA ARG A 135 -3.81 -14.81 10.93
C ARG A 135 -3.58 -13.31 11.11
N GLU A 136 -2.32 -12.89 11.22
CA GLU A 136 -1.97 -11.47 11.37
C GLU A 136 -2.39 -10.63 10.15
N LEU A 137 -2.24 -11.19 8.94
CA LEU A 137 -2.71 -10.54 7.71
C LEU A 137 -4.23 -10.44 7.65
N LEU A 138 -4.96 -11.48 8.07
CA LEU A 138 -6.41 -11.45 8.15
C LEU A 138 -6.91 -10.39 9.14
N ASN A 139 -6.23 -10.20 10.28
CA ASN A 139 -6.54 -9.12 11.21
C ASN A 139 -6.36 -7.74 10.55
N ALA A 140 -5.25 -7.55 9.83
CA ALA A 140 -4.96 -6.32 9.10
C ALA A 140 -6.04 -6.02 8.02
N LEU A 141 -6.38 -7.02 7.21
CA LEU A 141 -7.37 -6.91 6.14
C LEU A 141 -8.78 -6.69 6.68
N SER A 142 -9.18 -7.44 7.71
CA SER A 142 -10.46 -7.27 8.37
C SER A 142 -10.61 -5.82 8.87
N TYR A 143 -9.57 -5.26 9.47
CA TYR A 143 -9.59 -3.86 9.91
C TYR A 143 -9.69 -2.86 8.75
N LEU A 144 -9.02 -3.07 7.61
CA LEU A 144 -9.24 -2.24 6.41
C LEU A 144 -10.67 -2.33 5.90
N HIS A 145 -11.19 -3.55 5.75
CA HIS A 145 -12.51 -3.81 5.18
C HIS A 145 -13.62 -3.25 6.07
N MET A 146 -13.47 -3.32 7.41
CA MET A 146 -14.35 -2.66 8.37
C MET A 146 -14.38 -1.13 8.23
N ASN A 147 -13.30 -0.54 7.73
CA ASN A 147 -13.21 0.88 7.39
C ASN A 147 -13.55 1.15 5.91
N HIS A 148 -14.19 0.20 5.23
CA HIS A 148 -14.57 0.27 3.83
C HIS A 148 -13.40 0.53 2.88
N ILE A 149 -12.21 0.01 3.16
CA ILE A 149 -11.02 0.17 2.30
C ILE A 149 -10.59 -1.20 1.78
N ILE A 150 -10.36 -1.32 0.47
CA ILE A 150 -9.73 -2.51 -0.13
C ILE A 150 -8.27 -2.20 -0.41
N HIS A 151 -7.35 -3.13 -0.11
CA HIS A 151 -5.92 -2.93 -0.31
C HIS A 151 -5.52 -3.00 -1.79
N ARG A 152 -6.02 -4.01 -2.53
CA ARG A 152 -5.78 -4.23 -3.98
C ARG A 152 -4.34 -4.57 -4.40
N ASP A 153 -3.44 -4.80 -3.44
CA ASP A 153 -2.04 -5.16 -3.72
C ASP A 153 -1.47 -6.03 -2.60
N VAL A 154 -2.24 -7.01 -2.13
CA VAL A 154 -1.79 -7.96 -1.10
C VAL A 154 -0.85 -8.97 -1.75
N LYS A 155 0.42 -8.92 -1.36
CA LYS A 155 1.47 -9.83 -1.82
C LYS A 155 2.59 -9.91 -0.78
N ALA A 156 3.38 -10.98 -0.83
CA ALA A 156 4.44 -11.21 0.15
C ALA A 156 5.46 -10.06 0.28
N SER A 157 5.74 -9.32 -0.80
CA SER A 157 6.66 -8.15 -0.73
C SER A 157 6.09 -6.96 0.04
N ASN A 158 4.76 -6.90 0.22
CA ASN A 158 4.06 -5.85 0.95
C ASN A 158 3.76 -6.25 2.40
N VAL A 159 4.14 -7.47 2.79
CA VAL A 159 4.07 -7.96 4.17
C VAL A 159 5.45 -7.77 4.80
N LEU A 160 5.55 -6.89 5.77
CA LEU A 160 6.78 -6.58 6.48
C LEU A 160 6.85 -7.34 7.80
N LEU A 161 8.07 -7.71 8.18
CA LEU A 161 8.35 -8.42 9.42
C LEU A 161 9.19 -7.53 10.34
N THR A 162 8.95 -7.60 11.64
CA THR A 162 9.76 -6.92 12.66
C THR A 162 10.60 -7.94 13.45
N LEU A 163 11.66 -7.48 14.12
CA LEU A 163 12.55 -8.38 14.86
C LEU A 163 11.91 -8.98 16.12
N ASP A 164 10.88 -8.33 16.66
CA ASP A 164 10.05 -8.83 17.76
C ASP A 164 8.94 -9.78 17.28
N GLY A 165 8.91 -10.14 16.00
CA GLY A 165 8.01 -11.14 15.43
C GLY A 165 6.68 -10.59 14.90
N GLY A 166 6.52 -9.27 14.85
CA GLY A 166 5.34 -8.62 14.26
C GLY A 166 5.23 -8.83 12.76
N VAL A 167 3.97 -8.91 12.28
CA VAL A 167 3.60 -9.02 10.87
C VAL A 167 2.75 -7.81 10.50
N LYS A 168 3.23 -7.03 9.53
CA LYS A 168 2.66 -5.72 9.19
C LYS A 168 2.36 -5.63 7.69
N LEU A 169 1.11 -5.34 7.34
CA LEU A 169 0.71 -5.06 5.97
C LEU A 169 1.08 -3.61 5.61
N SER A 170 1.66 -3.41 4.43
CA SER A 170 2.20 -2.12 3.98
C SER A 170 1.88 -1.84 2.51
N ASP A 171 2.23 -0.64 2.05
CA ASP A 171 2.03 -0.12 0.69
C ASP A 171 0.55 0.03 0.27
N PHE A 172 -0.06 1.11 0.73
CA PHE A 172 -1.46 1.46 0.42
C PHE A 172 -1.58 2.32 -0.83
N GLY A 173 -0.54 2.41 -1.67
CA GLY A 173 -0.54 3.25 -2.87
C GLY A 173 -1.69 2.92 -3.83
N PHE A 174 -2.11 1.65 -3.87
CA PHE A 174 -3.26 1.18 -4.65
C PHE A 174 -4.53 1.01 -3.83
N ALA A 175 -4.53 1.21 -2.51
CA ALA A 175 -5.72 1.01 -1.70
C ALA A 175 -6.79 2.08 -1.97
N ARG A 176 -8.07 1.75 -1.80
CA ARG A 176 -9.19 2.68 -2.04
C ARG A 176 -10.37 2.44 -1.12
N HIS A 177 -11.04 3.51 -0.71
CA HIS A 177 -12.36 3.41 -0.11
C HIS A 177 -13.38 2.86 -1.13
N LEU A 178 -14.11 1.82 -0.72
CA LEU A 178 -15.38 1.41 -1.30
C LEU A 178 -16.36 2.55 -1.10
N LYS A 179 -16.55 3.37 -2.13
CA LYS A 179 -17.51 4.48 -2.06
C LYS A 179 -18.90 3.92 -1.74
N HIS A 180 -19.54 4.41 -0.68
CA HIS A 180 -20.99 4.37 -0.53
C HIS A 180 -21.62 5.35 -1.53
N THR A 181 -21.55 5.08 -2.84
CA THR A 181 -22.39 5.76 -3.82
C THR A 181 -22.43 4.98 -5.14
N MET A 182 -23.65 4.74 -5.58
CA MET A 182 -24.05 4.15 -6.85
C MET A 182 -23.55 4.96 -8.07
N SER A 183 -22.25 4.96 -8.39
CA SER A 183 -21.80 5.33 -9.75
C SER A 183 -20.30 5.13 -10.01
N ARG A 184 -20.03 4.24 -10.97
CA ARG A 184 -19.02 4.36 -12.05
C ARG A 184 -17.55 4.58 -11.66
N ARG A 185 -16.76 3.50 -11.71
CA ARG A 185 -15.72 3.32 -12.75
C ARG A 185 -15.02 1.96 -12.64
N SER A 186 -15.25 1.14 -13.66
CA SER A 186 -14.42 0.04 -14.13
C SER A 186 -13.06 0.57 -14.58
N THR A 187 -11.98 0.24 -13.87
CA THR A 187 -10.62 0.39 -14.38
C THR A 187 -9.81 -0.81 -13.93
N SER A 188 -9.57 -1.73 -14.87
CA SER A 188 -8.72 -2.90 -14.71
C SER A 188 -7.28 -2.45 -14.53
N ILE A 189 -6.77 -2.49 -13.30
CA ILE A 189 -5.36 -2.20 -12.98
C ILE A 189 -4.87 -3.29 -12.02
N GLY A 190 -3.89 -4.07 -12.47
CA GLY A 190 -3.25 -5.18 -11.74
C GLY A 190 -2.35 -6.02 -12.69
N SER A 191 -1.35 -6.74 -12.15
CA SER A 191 -0.51 -7.63 -12.97
C SER A 191 -1.26 -8.91 -13.37
N PRO A 192 -1.19 -9.37 -14.64
CA PRO A 192 -2.10 -10.39 -15.19
C PRO A 192 -2.06 -11.79 -14.54
N HIS A 193 -1.03 -12.11 -13.76
CA HIS A 193 -0.83 -13.45 -13.20
C HIS A 193 -1.55 -13.68 -11.86
N TRP A 194 -2.20 -12.65 -11.30
CA TRP A 194 -2.79 -12.67 -9.96
C TRP A 194 -4.30 -12.37 -9.93
N MET A 195 -4.92 -12.39 -11.11
CA MET A 195 -6.32 -12.03 -11.31
C MET A 195 -7.21 -13.27 -11.14
N ALA A 196 -8.22 -13.18 -10.27
CA ALA A 196 -9.25 -14.19 -10.15
C ALA A 196 -10.07 -14.29 -11.47
N PRO A 197 -10.62 -15.47 -11.82
CA PRO A 197 -11.21 -15.73 -13.14
C PRO A 197 -12.32 -14.74 -13.56
N GLU A 198 -13.08 -14.20 -12.61
CA GLU A 198 -14.10 -13.15 -12.83
C GLU A 198 -13.53 -11.80 -13.33
N VAL A 199 -12.25 -11.54 -13.06
CA VAL A 199 -11.55 -10.34 -13.52
C VAL A 199 -11.12 -10.48 -14.99
N ILE A 200 -11.02 -11.72 -15.50
CA ILE A 200 -10.73 -12.01 -16.92
C ILE A 200 -12.00 -11.85 -17.76
N THR A 201 -13.16 -12.19 -17.21
CA THR A 201 -14.47 -12.14 -17.91
C THR A 201 -15.05 -10.73 -18.04
N SER A 202 -14.51 -9.75 -17.32
CA SER A 202 -14.99 -8.35 -17.30
C SER A 202 -14.23 -7.41 -18.27
N SER A 203 -13.53 -7.97 -19.25
CA SER A 203 -13.01 -7.20 -20.40
C SER A 203 -14.13 -6.96 -21.43
N PRO A 204 -14.43 -5.71 -21.84
CA PRO A 204 -15.54 -5.41 -22.74
C PRO A 204 -15.37 -5.92 -24.19
N ASN A 205 -14.31 -6.70 -24.48
CA ASN A 205 -14.01 -7.22 -25.82
C ASN A 205 -13.91 -8.76 -25.88
N ALA A 206 -14.48 -9.51 -24.93
CA ALA A 206 -14.68 -10.94 -25.12
C ALA A 206 -15.83 -11.15 -26.14
N PRO A 207 -15.59 -11.81 -27.29
CA PRO A 207 -16.67 -12.11 -28.23
C PRO A 207 -17.54 -13.22 -27.63
N GLY A 208 -18.81 -12.93 -27.32
CA GLY A 208 -19.79 -14.02 -27.19
C GLY A 208 -20.93 -13.96 -26.18
N THR A 209 -21.19 -12.89 -25.44
CA THR A 209 -22.38 -12.85 -24.56
C THR A 209 -23.18 -11.56 -24.72
N LEU A 210 -24.17 -11.62 -25.63
CA LEU A 210 -25.24 -10.63 -25.79
C LEU A 210 -26.34 -10.90 -24.76
N GLU A 211 -26.07 -10.72 -23.47
CA GLU A 211 -27.13 -10.49 -22.49
C GLU A 211 -26.70 -9.38 -21.53
N PRO A 212 -27.55 -8.38 -21.24
CA PRO A 212 -27.26 -7.39 -20.22
C PRO A 212 -27.20 -8.10 -18.86
N LEU A 213 -26.02 -8.18 -18.27
CA LEU A 213 -25.86 -8.70 -16.90
C LEU A 213 -26.51 -7.73 -15.91
N ASP A 214 -27.25 -8.30 -14.96
CA ASP A 214 -27.98 -7.59 -13.90
C ASP A 214 -26.99 -6.79 -13.02
N ASP A 215 -27.43 -5.63 -12.54
CA ASP A 215 -26.62 -4.66 -11.78
C ASP A 215 -25.99 -5.27 -10.51
N ASP A 216 -26.65 -6.28 -9.94
CA ASP A 216 -26.21 -7.04 -8.77
C ASP A 216 -25.18 -8.15 -9.11
N GLU A 217 -25.11 -8.63 -10.35
CA GLU A 217 -24.06 -9.57 -10.78
C GLU A 217 -22.73 -8.87 -11.05
N VAL A 218 -22.76 -7.64 -11.60
CA VAL A 218 -21.57 -6.79 -11.74
C VAL A 218 -20.98 -6.42 -10.37
N ARG A 219 -21.85 -6.29 -9.36
CA ARG A 219 -21.49 -5.96 -7.98
C ARG A 219 -20.75 -7.08 -7.24
N LYS A 220 -20.92 -8.34 -7.67
CA LYS A 220 -20.19 -9.50 -7.14
C LYS A 220 -18.73 -9.58 -7.60
N GLY A 221 -18.33 -8.87 -8.66
CA GLY A 221 -17.01 -9.02 -9.29
C GLY A 221 -15.89 -8.14 -8.74
N TYR A 222 -16.19 -7.13 -7.92
CA TYR A 222 -15.19 -6.22 -7.33
C TYR A 222 -15.50 -5.98 -5.87
N ASP A 223 -15.10 -6.92 -5.02
CA ASP A 223 -15.24 -6.84 -3.57
C ASP A 223 -13.95 -7.31 -2.87
N HIS A 224 -13.86 -7.12 -1.56
CA HIS A 224 -12.77 -7.48 -0.66
C HIS A 224 -12.23 -8.92 -0.82
N HIS A 225 -13.00 -9.80 -1.48
CA HIS A 225 -12.59 -11.14 -1.90
C HIS A 225 -11.32 -11.16 -2.75
N CYS A 226 -10.95 -10.08 -3.45
CA CYS A 226 -9.67 -10.04 -4.18
C CYS A 226 -8.47 -10.11 -3.23
N ASP A 227 -8.52 -9.42 -2.08
CA ASP A 227 -7.46 -9.46 -1.06
C ASP A 227 -7.37 -10.87 -0.44
N VAL A 228 -8.51 -11.53 -0.23
CA VAL A 228 -8.60 -12.90 0.32
C VAL A 228 -8.12 -13.95 -0.68
N TRP A 229 -8.44 -13.79 -1.97
CA TRP A 229 -7.96 -14.64 -3.06
C TRP A 229 -6.45 -14.51 -3.24
N SER A 230 -5.90 -13.29 -3.16
CA SER A 230 -4.46 -13.07 -3.17
C SER A 230 -3.77 -13.77 -1.99
N LEU A 231 -4.38 -13.77 -0.80
CA LEU A 231 -3.86 -14.52 0.36
C LEU A 231 -3.78 -16.03 0.09
N GLY A 232 -4.81 -16.61 -0.53
CA GLY A 232 -4.87 -18.05 -0.85
C GLY A 232 -3.84 -18.54 -1.87
N ASN A 233 -3.35 -17.67 -2.76
CA ASN A 233 -2.28 -18.01 -3.71
C ASN A 233 -0.85 -17.82 -3.14
N ASN A 234 -0.72 -17.29 -1.93
CA ASN A 234 0.56 -17.09 -1.24
C ASN A 234 0.85 -18.13 -0.12
N ALA A 235 -0.08 -19.07 0.12
CA ALA A 235 0.04 -20.11 1.14
C ALA A 235 0.66 -21.42 0.60
#